data_AF-A0A3R6VF39-F1
#
_entry.id   AF-A0A3R6VF39-F1
#
_cell.length_a   1.000
_cell.length_b   1.000
_cell.length_c   1.000
_cell.angle_alpha   90.00
_cell.angle_beta   90.00
_cell.angle_gamma   90.00
#
_symmetry.space_group_name_H-M   'P 1'
#
loop_
_entity.id
_entity.type
_entity.pdbx_description
1 polymer ?
#
loop_
_entity_poly.entity_id
_entity_poly.type
_entity_poly.pdbx_seq_one_letter_code
_entity_poly.pdbx_strand_id
1 'polypeptide(L)'
;MVACRGRLTRDVVQLITELRFEDFRTSSARLHILRAIHKHLPMRRMHIAQALVDATSMRLQYVQAVHAEAYETGKELQAGGTSQFDHGHTWTEFLRYAIEHMAMAGEDPTVLTNYARSWIHLCKCHHLDSTGTDTDDLVGVAGQFVAYVPHMAWDLIRRLLLHGWPLRMPSQQVFAIRSLARLMMAAPRQPSHARDTTLPLVFQRLAQCMAAPHIAVAKEALAFAGCQFILVHFVQDSHDVYTMLSGAFYKTSKTHWHESIRTLAATRFDDILDFAP
;
A
#
# COMPACT_ATOMS: atom_id res chain seq x y z
N MET A 1 -6.64 -40.21 4.04
CA MET A 1 -6.48 -38.98 3.23
C MET A 1 -6.87 -37.68 3.94
N VAL A 2 -7.95 -37.63 4.74
CA VAL A 2 -8.38 -36.40 5.44
C VAL A 2 -7.38 -35.94 6.53
N ALA A 3 -6.82 -36.88 7.31
CA ALA A 3 -5.81 -36.56 8.34
C ALA A 3 -4.51 -35.98 7.76
N CYS A 4 -4.03 -36.51 6.62
CA CYS A 4 -2.85 -35.95 5.92
C CYS A 4 -3.15 -34.57 5.33
N ARG A 5 -4.37 -34.32 4.81
CA ARG A 5 -4.77 -33.00 4.33
C ARG A 5 -4.78 -31.96 5.45
N GLY A 6 -5.27 -32.32 6.64
CA GLY A 6 -5.28 -31.44 7.82
C GLY A 6 -3.90 -31.15 8.40
N ARG A 7 -2.98 -32.13 8.41
CA ARG A 7 -1.60 -31.94 8.86
C ARG A 7 -0.83 -30.96 7.96
N LEU A 8 -0.87 -31.18 6.65
CA LEU A 8 -0.25 -30.28 5.65
C LEU A 8 -0.77 -28.84 5.70
N THR A 9 -2.07 -28.64 5.98
CA THR A 9 -2.61 -27.27 6.12
C THR A 9 -2.06 -26.57 7.36
N ARG A 10 -1.89 -27.29 8.48
CA ARG A 10 -1.25 -26.76 9.70
C ARG A 10 0.23 -26.44 9.45
N ASP A 11 0.92 -27.31 8.72
CA ASP A 11 2.34 -27.12 8.39
C ASP A 11 2.55 -25.85 7.54
N VAL A 12 1.66 -25.57 6.57
CA VAL A 12 1.70 -24.34 5.75
C VAL A 12 1.45 -23.08 6.58
N VAL A 13 0.46 -23.10 7.50
CA VAL A 13 0.18 -21.97 8.39
C VAL A 13 1.36 -21.68 9.29
N GLN A 14 1.98 -22.72 9.84
CA GLN A 14 3.16 -22.59 10.68
C GLN A 14 4.35 -22.03 9.88
N LEU A 15 4.62 -22.58 8.68
CA LEU A 15 5.68 -22.08 7.80
C LEU A 15 5.53 -20.59 7.52
N ILE A 16 4.31 -20.14 7.18
CA ILE A 16 4.03 -18.72 6.90
C ILE A 16 4.18 -17.87 8.15
N THR A 17 3.66 -18.32 9.28
CA THR A 17 3.74 -17.56 10.55
C THR A 17 5.19 -17.39 10.99
N GLU A 18 6.03 -18.41 10.80
CA GLU A 18 7.44 -18.39 11.16
C GLU A 18 8.33 -17.53 10.25
N LEU A 19 7.88 -17.20 9.02
CA LEU A 19 8.63 -16.29 8.12
C LEU A 19 8.91 -14.92 8.76
N ARG A 20 8.07 -14.51 9.72
CA ARG A 20 8.24 -13.23 10.41
C ARG A 20 9.43 -13.18 11.33
N PHE A 21 10.08 -14.29 11.64
CA PHE A 21 11.20 -14.40 12.59
C PHE A 21 12.52 -14.74 11.89
N GLU A 22 12.58 -14.56 10.58
CA GLU A 22 13.77 -14.90 9.78
C GLU A 22 14.63 -13.66 9.55
N ASP A 23 15.95 -13.88 9.51
CA ASP A 23 16.89 -12.84 9.09
C ASP A 23 16.77 -12.63 7.58
N PHE A 24 16.19 -11.49 7.20
CA PHE A 24 15.98 -11.10 5.80
C PHE A 24 17.28 -10.89 5.02
N ARG A 25 18.43 -10.78 5.71
CA ARG A 25 19.75 -10.69 5.05
C ARG A 25 20.24 -12.04 4.55
N THR A 26 19.58 -13.12 4.97
CA THR A 26 19.94 -14.49 4.63
C THR A 26 18.87 -15.15 3.77
N SER A 27 19.27 -16.11 2.94
CA SER A 27 18.34 -16.87 2.11
C SER A 27 17.42 -17.74 2.98
N SER A 28 16.12 -17.45 2.96
CA SER A 28 15.12 -18.20 3.73
C SER A 28 14.78 -19.55 3.08
N ALA A 29 15.08 -20.65 3.78
CA ALA A 29 14.66 -21.99 3.36
C ALA A 29 13.14 -22.15 3.36
N ARG A 30 12.44 -21.57 4.35
CA ARG A 30 10.97 -21.62 4.43
C ARG A 30 10.34 -20.91 3.24
N LEU A 31 10.89 -19.76 2.83
CA LEU A 31 10.43 -19.02 1.66
C LEU A 31 10.58 -19.86 0.39
N HIS A 32 11.72 -20.52 0.18
CA HIS A 32 11.93 -21.39 -0.99
C HIS A 32 10.96 -22.57 -1.02
N ILE A 33 10.72 -23.22 0.13
CA ILE A 33 9.73 -24.29 0.26
C ILE A 33 8.34 -23.76 -0.06
N LEU A 34 7.96 -22.61 0.49
CA LEU A 34 6.65 -22.00 0.27
C LEU A 34 6.44 -21.60 -1.19
N ARG A 35 7.46 -21.05 -1.86
CA ARG A 35 7.46 -20.76 -3.30
C ARG A 35 7.24 -22.04 -4.11
N ALA A 36 7.94 -23.13 -3.78
CA ALA A 36 7.76 -24.42 -4.44
C ALA A 36 6.34 -24.98 -4.26
N ILE A 37 5.78 -24.93 -3.03
CA ILE A 37 4.40 -25.34 -2.75
C ILE A 37 3.42 -24.48 -3.57
N HIS A 38 3.57 -23.15 -3.55
CA HIS A 38 2.69 -22.23 -4.28
C HIS A 38 2.71 -22.49 -5.80
N LYS A 39 3.90 -22.77 -6.36
CA LYS A 39 4.10 -23.08 -7.78
C LYS A 39 3.46 -24.41 -8.18
N HIS A 40 3.80 -25.48 -7.46
CA HIS A 40 3.50 -26.85 -7.87
C HIS A 40 2.14 -27.36 -7.35
N LEU A 41 1.52 -26.71 -6.36
CA LEU A 41 0.24 -27.12 -5.77
C LEU A 41 -0.81 -25.99 -5.82
N PRO A 42 -1.43 -25.70 -6.98
CA PRO A 42 -2.43 -24.63 -7.13
C PRO A 42 -3.60 -24.72 -6.14
N MET A 43 -4.06 -25.94 -5.83
CA MET A 43 -5.14 -26.20 -4.87
C MET A 43 -4.84 -25.70 -3.45
N ARG A 44 -3.59 -25.37 -3.14
CA ARG A 44 -3.17 -24.86 -1.83
C ARG A 44 -3.03 -23.34 -1.79
N ARG A 45 -3.11 -22.64 -2.91
CA ARG A 45 -2.97 -21.17 -2.97
C ARG A 45 -3.99 -20.44 -2.10
N MET A 46 -5.23 -20.94 -2.04
CA MET A 46 -6.25 -20.44 -1.10
C MET A 46 -5.79 -20.49 0.35
N HIS A 47 -5.31 -21.65 0.78
CA HIS A 47 -4.87 -21.87 2.16
C HIS A 47 -3.63 -21.03 2.47
N ILE A 48 -2.72 -20.88 1.51
CA ILE A 48 -1.53 -20.03 1.62
C ILE A 48 -1.93 -18.55 1.74
N ALA A 49 -2.84 -18.07 0.89
CA ALA A 49 -3.31 -16.69 0.92
C ALA A 49 -4.06 -16.38 2.22
N GLN A 50 -4.90 -17.32 2.70
CA GLN A 50 -5.58 -17.22 3.98
C GLN A 50 -4.58 -17.17 5.15
N ALA A 51 -3.60 -18.08 5.16
CA ALA A 51 -2.56 -18.08 6.18
C ALA A 51 -1.70 -16.82 6.17
N LEU A 52 -1.41 -16.25 4.99
CA LEU A 52 -0.67 -14.99 4.87
C LEU A 52 -1.46 -13.80 5.43
N VAL A 53 -2.75 -13.70 5.11
CA VAL A 53 -3.58 -12.61 5.63
C VAL A 53 -3.76 -12.72 7.15
N ASP A 54 -3.92 -13.94 7.67
CA ASP A 54 -4.03 -14.19 9.10
C ASP A 54 -2.71 -13.84 9.81
N ALA A 55 -1.56 -14.29 9.28
CA ALA A 55 -0.25 -14.02 9.86
C ALA A 55 0.10 -12.52 9.88
N THR A 56 -0.15 -11.83 8.77
CA THR A 56 0.07 -10.37 8.69
C THR A 56 -0.90 -9.59 9.57
N SER A 57 -2.15 -10.06 9.73
CA SER A 57 -3.12 -9.47 10.65
C SER A 57 -2.70 -9.62 12.11
N MET A 58 -2.24 -10.82 12.50
CA MET A 58 -1.73 -11.09 13.84
C MET A 58 -0.52 -10.21 14.18
N ARG A 59 0.43 -10.01 13.23
CA ARG A 59 1.54 -9.07 13.44
C ARG A 59 1.05 -7.64 13.61
N LEU A 60 0.09 -7.20 12.79
CA LEU A 60 -0.48 -5.86 12.91
C LEU A 60 -1.10 -5.63 14.29
N GLN A 61 -1.90 -6.58 14.79
CA GLN A 61 -2.49 -6.51 16.13
C GLN A 61 -1.42 -6.45 17.22
N TYR A 62 -0.38 -7.26 17.10
CA TYR A 62 0.76 -7.25 18.02
C TYR A 62 1.46 -5.89 18.05
N VAL A 63 1.86 -5.35 16.89
CA VAL A 63 2.53 -4.05 16.81
C VAL A 63 1.63 -2.94 17.34
N GLN A 64 0.32 -2.98 17.04
CA GLN A 64 -0.63 -2.02 17.60
C GLN A 64 -0.72 -2.10 19.14
N ALA A 65 -0.75 -3.29 19.71
CA ALA A 65 -0.78 -3.49 21.16
C ALA A 65 0.50 -2.97 21.83
N VAL A 66 1.67 -3.27 21.25
CA VAL A 66 2.96 -2.76 21.74
C VAL A 66 3.00 -1.23 21.73
N HIS A 67 2.52 -0.59 20.66
CA HIS A 67 2.45 0.87 20.58
C HIS A 67 1.43 1.47 21.55
N ALA A 68 0.31 0.79 21.80
CA ALA A 68 -0.68 1.23 22.78
C ALA A 68 -0.12 1.16 24.21
N GLU A 69 0.51 0.05 24.58
CA GLU A 69 1.16 -0.13 25.87
C GLU A 69 2.28 0.89 26.08
N ALA A 70 3.12 1.13 25.06
CA ALA A 70 4.16 2.14 25.10
C ALA A 70 3.59 3.55 25.34
N TYR A 71 2.47 3.88 24.70
CA TYR A 71 1.79 5.16 24.90
C TYR A 71 1.22 5.30 26.31
N GLU A 72 0.58 4.26 26.84
CA GLU A 72 0.01 4.24 28.20
C GLU A 72 1.08 4.30 29.30
N THR A 73 2.22 3.63 29.08
CA THR A 73 3.33 3.58 30.04
C THR A 73 4.33 4.73 29.89
N GLY A 74 4.19 5.57 28.85
CA GLY A 74 5.13 6.64 28.52
C GLY A 74 6.52 6.11 28.10
N LYS A 75 6.61 4.85 27.69
CA LYS A 75 7.86 4.22 27.28
C LYS A 75 8.15 4.54 25.82
N GLU A 76 9.33 5.10 25.56
CA GLU A 76 9.80 5.24 24.18
C GLU A 76 10.13 3.87 23.59
N LEU A 77 9.52 3.54 22.45
CA LEU A 77 9.90 2.37 21.67
C LEU A 77 11.21 2.67 20.95
N GLN A 78 12.25 1.91 21.27
CA GLN A 78 13.49 1.98 20.49
C GLN A 78 13.29 1.25 19.15
N ALA A 79 13.70 1.89 18.07
CA ALA A 79 13.79 1.26 16.76
C ALA A 79 14.71 0.02 16.87
N GLY A 80 14.16 -1.17 16.61
CA GLY A 80 14.86 -2.45 16.75
C GLY A 80 14.81 -3.12 18.13
N GLY A 81 14.05 -2.59 19.10
CA GLY A 81 13.94 -3.18 20.44
C GLY A 81 12.98 -4.36 20.57
N THR A 82 12.07 -4.55 19.61
CA THR A 82 11.02 -5.58 19.64
C THR A 82 11.43 -6.78 18.78
N SER A 83 12.23 -7.69 19.33
CA SER A 83 12.75 -8.89 18.66
C SER A 83 13.55 -8.57 17.38
N GLN A 84 14.86 -8.82 17.41
CA GLN A 84 15.78 -8.64 16.28
C GLN A 84 15.32 -9.30 14.96
N PHE A 85 14.32 -10.17 15.03
CA PHE A 85 13.84 -10.93 13.91
C PHE A 85 12.37 -10.72 13.56
N ASP A 86 11.56 -9.98 14.34
CA ASP A 86 10.11 -9.81 14.06
C ASP A 86 9.82 -8.80 12.95
N HIS A 87 10.13 -9.17 11.71
CA HIS A 87 10.06 -8.31 10.55
C HIS A 87 9.19 -8.91 9.43
N GLY A 88 8.48 -8.05 8.70
CA GLY A 88 7.58 -8.43 7.59
C GLY A 88 8.26 -8.58 6.23
N HIS A 89 9.59 -8.51 6.15
CA HIS A 89 10.34 -8.53 4.90
C HIS A 89 10.09 -9.81 4.09
N THR A 90 10.23 -10.97 4.72
CA THR A 90 10.04 -12.27 4.07
C THR A 90 8.61 -12.46 3.56
N TRP A 91 7.60 -11.92 4.25
CA TRP A 91 6.23 -11.89 3.76
C TRP A 91 6.07 -11.00 2.53
N THR A 92 6.79 -9.87 2.48
CA THR A 92 6.78 -8.96 1.34
C THR A 92 7.39 -9.63 0.11
N GLU A 93 8.54 -10.30 0.28
CA GLU A 93 9.15 -11.11 -0.77
C GLU A 93 8.26 -12.26 -1.25
N PHE A 94 7.60 -12.96 -0.31
CA PHE A 94 6.67 -14.01 -0.66
C PHE A 94 5.47 -13.46 -1.44
N LEU A 95 4.92 -12.33 -1.00
CA LEU A 95 3.77 -11.69 -1.63
C LEU A 95 4.10 -11.24 -3.06
N ARG A 96 5.28 -10.65 -3.30
CA ARG A 96 5.76 -10.33 -4.66
C ARG A 96 5.79 -11.55 -5.55
N TYR A 97 6.41 -12.63 -5.07
CA TYR A 97 6.46 -13.90 -5.78
C TYR A 97 5.06 -14.45 -6.09
N ALA A 98 4.18 -14.43 -5.09
CA ALA A 98 2.82 -14.97 -5.21
C ALA A 98 2.06 -14.23 -6.31
N ILE A 99 2.06 -12.90 -6.28
CA ILE A 99 1.39 -12.02 -7.27
C ILE A 99 1.90 -12.30 -8.69
N GLU A 100 3.22 -12.37 -8.89
CA GLU A 100 3.82 -12.68 -10.20
C GLU A 100 3.30 -14.00 -10.79
N HIS A 101 3.11 -14.99 -9.92
CA HIS A 101 2.71 -16.35 -10.32
C HIS A 101 1.18 -16.57 -10.28
N MET A 102 0.39 -15.51 -10.06
CA MET A 102 -1.08 -15.57 -10.12
C MET A 102 -1.61 -15.43 -11.56
N ALA A 103 -0.95 -14.63 -12.41
CA ALA A 103 -1.39 -14.39 -13.79
C ALA A 103 -1.50 -15.67 -14.66
N MET A 104 -0.86 -16.76 -14.22
CA MET A 104 -0.77 -18.02 -14.97
C MET A 104 -1.84 -19.07 -14.60
N ALA A 105 -2.70 -18.83 -13.60
CA ALA A 105 -3.42 -19.95 -12.92
C ALA A 105 -4.95 -19.86 -12.81
N GLY A 106 -5.60 -18.87 -13.41
CA GLY A 106 -7.03 -18.64 -13.20
C GLY A 106 -7.27 -17.99 -11.84
N GLU A 107 -7.89 -16.81 -11.89
CA GLU A 107 -7.95 -15.88 -10.77
C GLU A 107 -9.11 -16.23 -9.84
N ASP A 108 -8.83 -16.89 -8.71
CA ASP A 108 -9.81 -16.94 -7.62
C ASP A 108 -9.86 -15.55 -6.95
N PRO A 109 -11.01 -14.83 -7.01
CA PRO A 109 -11.11 -13.48 -6.46
C PRO A 109 -10.81 -13.40 -4.96
N THR A 110 -11.04 -14.49 -4.23
CA THR A 110 -10.81 -14.54 -2.79
C THR A 110 -9.31 -14.61 -2.45
N VAL A 111 -8.51 -15.32 -3.26
CA VAL A 111 -7.05 -15.35 -3.15
C VAL A 111 -6.47 -13.95 -3.35
N LEU A 112 -6.91 -13.26 -4.41
CA LEU A 112 -6.48 -11.89 -4.71
C LEU A 112 -6.87 -10.92 -3.59
N THR A 113 -8.08 -11.05 -3.06
CA THR A 113 -8.55 -10.26 -1.92
C THR A 113 -7.69 -10.48 -0.68
N ASN A 114 -7.30 -11.72 -0.39
CA ASN A 114 -6.44 -12.04 0.75
C ASN A 114 -5.01 -11.49 0.57
N TYR A 115 -4.45 -11.54 -0.64
CA TYR A 115 -3.17 -10.89 -0.95
C TYR A 115 -3.25 -9.36 -0.84
N ALA A 116 -4.32 -8.73 -1.33
CA ALA A 116 -4.54 -7.30 -1.19
C ALA A 116 -4.64 -6.89 0.30
N ARG A 117 -5.37 -7.66 1.12
CA ARG A 117 -5.45 -7.44 2.58
C ARG A 117 -4.09 -7.61 3.25
N SER A 118 -3.33 -8.63 2.87
CA SER A 118 -1.98 -8.87 3.39
C SER A 118 -1.06 -7.68 3.11
N TRP A 119 -1.10 -7.13 1.90
CA TRP A 119 -0.36 -5.91 1.56
C TRP A 119 -0.76 -4.72 2.44
N ILE A 120 -2.07 -4.49 2.66
CA ILE A 120 -2.55 -3.42 3.54
C ILE A 120 -2.08 -3.62 4.98
N HIS A 121 -2.10 -4.85 5.50
CA HIS A 121 -1.57 -5.14 6.83
C HIS A 121 -0.08 -4.83 6.92
N LEU A 122 0.71 -5.19 5.90
CA LEU A 122 2.13 -4.89 5.84
C LEU A 122 2.40 -3.39 5.79
N CYS A 123 1.66 -2.61 4.99
CA CYS A 123 1.73 -1.15 4.98
C CYS A 123 1.44 -0.58 6.38
N LYS A 124 0.36 -1.03 7.04
CA LYS A 124 0.03 -0.56 8.39
C LYS A 124 1.07 -0.95 9.44
N CYS A 125 1.68 -2.14 9.31
CA CYS A 125 2.80 -2.53 10.16
C CYS A 125 3.98 -1.59 9.92
N HIS A 126 4.33 -1.32 8.66
CA HIS A 126 5.41 -0.39 8.30
C HIS A 126 5.18 1.03 8.85
N HIS A 127 3.91 1.45 8.96
CA HIS A 127 3.57 2.74 9.55
C HIS A 127 3.94 2.87 11.03
N LEU A 128 3.90 1.76 11.77
CA LEU A 128 4.17 1.69 13.20
C LEU A 128 5.63 1.28 13.46
N ASP A 129 6.13 0.31 12.69
CA ASP A 129 7.48 -0.22 12.70
C ASP A 129 8.10 -0.12 11.31
N SER A 130 8.82 0.97 11.07
CA SER A 130 9.50 1.22 9.79
C SER A 130 10.70 0.30 9.56
N THR A 131 11.18 -0.40 10.59
CA THR A 131 12.30 -1.35 10.47
C THR A 131 11.85 -2.72 9.97
N GLY A 132 10.55 -3.02 10.10
CA GLY A 132 10.01 -4.32 9.76
C GLY A 132 9.94 -4.62 8.26
N THR A 133 9.94 -3.63 7.37
CA THR A 133 9.89 -3.85 5.92
C THR A 133 10.46 -2.66 5.18
N ASP A 134 11.15 -2.92 4.06
CA ASP A 134 11.66 -1.87 3.20
C ASP A 134 10.53 -1.11 2.49
N THR A 135 10.71 0.22 2.40
CA THR A 135 9.71 1.13 1.81
C THR A 135 9.56 0.89 0.31
N ASP A 136 10.68 0.75 -0.40
CA ASP A 136 10.71 0.61 -1.85
C ASP A 136 10.17 -0.77 -2.26
N ASP A 137 10.42 -1.80 -1.48
CA ASP A 137 9.83 -3.12 -1.69
C ASP A 137 8.30 -3.11 -1.56
N LEU A 138 7.74 -2.44 -0.55
CA LEU A 138 6.29 -2.33 -0.38
C LEU A 138 5.62 -1.53 -1.50
N VAL A 139 6.25 -0.43 -1.94
CA VAL A 139 5.82 0.34 -3.12
C VAL A 139 5.94 -0.53 -4.38
N GLY A 140 7.00 -1.32 -4.49
CA GLY A 140 7.23 -2.28 -5.56
C GLY A 140 6.11 -3.30 -5.67
N VAL A 141 5.67 -3.87 -4.54
CA VAL A 141 4.52 -4.79 -4.47
C VAL A 141 3.27 -4.14 -5.03
N ALA A 142 3.01 -2.88 -4.69
CA ALA A 142 1.83 -2.15 -5.17
C ALA A 142 1.78 -2.09 -6.70
N GLY A 143 2.89 -1.69 -7.33
CA GLY A 143 3.00 -1.66 -8.79
C GLY A 143 2.91 -3.04 -9.42
N GLN A 144 3.54 -4.04 -8.79
CA GLN A 144 3.50 -5.43 -9.24
C GLN A 144 2.09 -6.01 -9.21
N PHE A 145 1.31 -5.70 -8.17
CA PHE A 145 -0.08 -6.12 -8.06
C PHE A 145 -0.89 -5.69 -9.27
N VAL A 146 -0.76 -4.43 -9.66
CA VAL A 146 -1.51 -3.87 -10.78
C VAL A 146 -0.97 -4.35 -12.12
N ALA A 147 0.35 -4.55 -12.25
CA ALA A 147 0.97 -5.04 -13.47
C ALA A 147 0.50 -6.47 -13.83
N TYR A 148 0.39 -7.35 -12.84
CA TYR A 148 -0.03 -8.74 -13.04
C TYR A 148 -1.54 -8.96 -12.89
N VAL A 149 -2.23 -8.11 -12.11
CA VAL A 149 -3.67 -8.23 -11.79
C VAL A 149 -4.37 -6.88 -11.95
N PRO A 150 -4.47 -6.35 -13.19
CA PRO A 150 -4.92 -4.98 -13.44
C PRO A 150 -6.36 -4.71 -13.01
N HIS A 151 -7.25 -5.72 -13.05
CA HIS A 151 -8.64 -5.56 -12.65
C HIS A 151 -8.82 -5.27 -11.15
N MET A 152 -7.81 -5.59 -10.32
CA MET A 152 -7.81 -5.30 -8.88
C MET A 152 -7.34 -3.89 -8.54
N ALA A 153 -6.84 -3.10 -9.50
CA ALA A 153 -6.18 -1.82 -9.23
C ALA A 153 -7.04 -0.86 -8.42
N TRP A 154 -8.29 -0.66 -8.83
CA TRP A 154 -9.21 0.27 -8.17
C TRP A 154 -9.71 -0.23 -6.81
N ASP A 155 -9.86 -1.54 -6.63
CA ASP A 155 -10.14 -2.14 -5.31
C ASP A 155 -8.95 -1.93 -4.35
N LEU A 156 -7.73 -2.13 -4.84
CA LEU A 156 -6.51 -1.94 -4.06
C LEU A 156 -6.29 -0.47 -3.66
N ILE A 157 -6.51 0.47 -4.59
CA ILE A 157 -6.49 1.92 -4.31
C ILE A 157 -7.53 2.27 -3.24
N ARG A 158 -8.77 1.79 -3.39
CA ARG A 158 -9.82 2.01 -2.39
C ARG A 158 -9.43 1.47 -1.02
N ARG A 159 -8.87 0.25 -0.94
CA ARG A 159 -8.40 -0.32 0.33
C ARG A 159 -7.27 0.50 0.96
N LEU A 160 -6.33 0.99 0.17
CA LEU A 160 -5.27 1.89 0.66
C LEU A 160 -5.88 3.15 1.28
N LEU A 161 -6.82 3.79 0.59
CA LEU A 161 -7.46 5.03 1.05
C LEU A 161 -8.33 4.84 2.30
N LEU A 162 -9.10 3.76 2.37
CA LEU A 162 -10.09 3.52 3.43
C LEU A 162 -9.52 2.80 4.66
N HIS A 163 -8.56 1.89 4.46
CA HIS A 163 -8.05 1.02 5.51
C HIS A 163 -6.55 1.16 5.76
N GLY A 164 -5.80 1.56 4.74
CA GLY A 164 -4.34 1.69 4.81
C GLY A 164 -3.84 3.08 5.22
N TRP A 165 -4.59 4.16 4.97
CA TRP A 165 -4.04 5.52 5.02
C TRP A 165 -3.61 5.95 6.44
N PRO A 166 -2.36 6.41 6.64
CA PRO A 166 -1.88 6.84 7.95
C PRO A 166 -2.38 8.24 8.32
N LEU A 167 -2.81 8.40 9.58
CA LEU A 167 -3.40 9.67 10.05
C LEU A 167 -2.42 10.56 10.84
N ARG A 168 -1.43 9.97 11.53
CA ARG A 168 -0.62 10.69 12.54
C ARG A 168 0.83 10.96 12.11
N MET A 169 1.42 10.08 11.30
CA MET A 169 2.86 10.10 10.99
C MET A 169 3.11 10.66 9.58
N PRO A 170 3.75 11.84 9.44
CA PRO A 170 3.94 12.47 8.14
C PRO A 170 4.82 11.66 7.17
N SER A 171 5.88 11.01 7.65
CA SER A 171 6.72 10.12 6.83
C SER A 171 5.90 8.99 6.20
N GLN A 172 4.94 8.46 6.95
CA GLN A 172 4.05 7.41 6.48
C GLN A 172 3.00 7.93 5.50
N GLN A 173 2.55 9.17 5.65
CA GLN A 173 1.71 9.82 4.64
C GLN A 173 2.45 10.01 3.32
N VAL A 174 3.74 10.39 3.36
CA VAL A 174 4.58 10.44 2.15
C VAL A 174 4.68 9.06 1.49
N PHE A 175 4.93 8.00 2.27
CA PHE A 175 4.89 6.62 1.77
C PHE A 175 3.55 6.27 1.12
N ALA A 176 2.43 6.56 1.79
CA ALA A 176 1.09 6.27 1.26
C ALA A 176 0.79 7.05 -0.04
N ILE A 177 1.25 8.29 -0.17
CA ILE A 177 1.15 9.07 -1.42
C ILE A 177 1.96 8.39 -2.53
N ARG A 178 3.18 7.91 -2.25
CA ARG A 178 4.01 7.18 -3.23
C ARG A 178 3.39 5.85 -3.65
N SER A 179 2.84 5.08 -2.71
CA SER A 179 2.12 3.86 -3.02
C SER A 179 0.88 4.14 -3.88
N LEU A 180 0.10 5.18 -3.53
CA LEU A 180 -1.05 5.62 -4.32
C LEU A 180 -0.64 6.01 -5.74
N ALA A 181 0.44 6.79 -5.89
CA ALA A 181 0.98 7.20 -7.17
C ALA A 181 1.38 6.00 -8.03
N ARG A 182 2.08 5.03 -7.43
CA ARG A 182 2.48 3.80 -8.11
C ARG A 182 1.28 2.98 -8.58
N LEU A 183 0.25 2.84 -7.73
CA LEU A 183 -0.99 2.14 -8.07
C LEU A 183 -1.73 2.83 -9.21
N MET A 184 -1.94 4.15 -9.12
CA MET A 184 -2.68 4.91 -10.13
C MET A 184 -1.97 4.94 -11.48
N MET A 185 -0.65 5.08 -11.50
CA MET A 185 0.14 5.09 -12.74
C MET A 185 0.10 3.73 -13.47
N ALA A 186 -0.07 2.64 -12.73
CA ALA A 186 -0.20 1.30 -13.30
C ALA A 186 -1.66 0.92 -13.62
N ALA A 187 -2.65 1.61 -13.03
CA ALA A 187 -4.05 1.22 -13.11
C ALA A 187 -4.62 1.33 -14.54
N PRO A 188 -5.55 0.42 -14.92
CA PRO A 188 -6.30 0.57 -16.15
C PRO A 188 -7.07 1.89 -16.18
N ARG A 189 -6.94 2.60 -17.31
CA ARG A 189 -7.56 3.91 -17.54
C ARG A 189 -9.02 3.81 -17.98
N GLN A 190 -9.46 2.63 -18.40
CA GLN A 190 -10.80 2.40 -18.90
C GLN A 190 -11.85 2.74 -17.82
N PRO A 191 -12.97 3.38 -18.20
CA PRO A 191 -14.07 3.64 -17.28
C PRO A 191 -14.54 2.35 -16.62
N SER A 192 -14.77 2.40 -15.32
CA SER A 192 -15.33 1.30 -14.55
C SER A 192 -16.03 1.83 -13.32
N HIS A 193 -17.09 1.16 -12.88
CA HIS A 193 -17.80 1.56 -11.66
C HIS A 193 -16.85 1.68 -10.45
N ALA A 194 -15.87 0.77 -10.33
CA ALA A 194 -14.87 0.81 -9.28
C ALA A 194 -13.97 2.05 -9.36
N ARG A 195 -13.55 2.44 -10.56
CA ARG A 195 -12.79 3.68 -10.82
C ARG A 195 -13.61 4.90 -10.41
N ASP A 196 -14.80 5.04 -10.96
CA ASP A 196 -15.58 6.27 -10.87
C ASP A 196 -16.02 6.55 -9.43
N THR A 197 -16.25 5.50 -8.65
CA THR A 197 -16.56 5.62 -7.21
C THR A 197 -15.32 5.82 -6.32
N THR A 198 -14.12 5.53 -6.80
CA THR A 198 -12.87 5.67 -6.03
C THR A 198 -12.12 6.95 -6.36
N LEU A 199 -12.22 7.43 -7.59
CA LEU A 199 -11.49 8.58 -8.10
C LEU A 199 -11.76 9.89 -7.32
N PRO A 200 -13.01 10.22 -6.93
CA PRO A 200 -13.25 11.38 -6.07
C PRO A 200 -12.54 11.27 -4.72
N LEU A 201 -12.47 10.07 -4.14
CA LEU A 201 -11.79 9.83 -2.85
C LEU A 201 -10.28 10.04 -2.96
N VAL A 202 -9.69 9.65 -4.10
CA VAL A 202 -8.27 9.90 -4.39
C VAL A 202 -7.97 11.38 -4.36
N PHE A 203 -8.69 12.19 -5.14
CA PHE A 203 -8.39 13.61 -5.28
C PHE A 203 -8.78 14.40 -4.04
N GLN A 204 -9.84 13.99 -3.33
CA GLN A 204 -10.16 14.54 -2.02
C GLN A 204 -9.03 14.29 -1.02
N ARG A 205 -8.46 13.07 -1.01
CA ARG A 205 -7.32 12.75 -0.15
C ARG A 205 -6.08 13.56 -0.51
N LEU A 206 -5.75 13.68 -1.79
CA LEU A 206 -4.63 14.49 -2.25
C LEU A 206 -4.81 15.97 -1.86
N ALA A 207 -6.01 16.54 -2.04
CA ALA A 207 -6.31 17.91 -1.62
C ALA A 207 -6.09 18.14 -0.12
N GLN A 208 -6.47 17.17 0.73
CA GLN A 208 -6.17 17.23 2.16
C GLN A 208 -4.65 17.20 2.43
N CYS A 209 -3.91 16.35 1.71
CA CYS A 209 -2.46 16.25 1.88
C CYS A 209 -1.71 17.49 1.36
N MET A 210 -2.18 18.13 0.28
CA MET A 210 -1.62 19.40 -0.21
C MET A 210 -1.74 20.53 0.81
N ALA A 211 -2.86 20.56 1.55
CA ALA A 211 -3.10 21.50 2.63
C ALA A 211 -2.48 21.10 3.98
N ALA A 212 -1.79 19.95 4.06
CA ALA A 212 -1.21 19.48 5.31
C ALA A 212 -0.10 20.43 5.79
N PRO A 213 -0.01 20.74 7.10
CA PRO A 213 1.02 21.65 7.61
C PRO A 213 2.43 21.09 7.48
N HIS A 214 2.58 19.78 7.32
CA HIS A 214 3.88 19.15 7.16
C HIS A 214 4.40 19.27 5.73
N ILE A 215 5.49 20.02 5.55
CA ILE A 215 6.07 20.38 4.24
C ILE A 215 6.29 19.16 3.35
N ALA A 216 6.84 18.06 3.86
CA ALA A 216 7.11 16.88 3.03
C ALA A 216 5.83 16.22 2.48
N VAL A 217 4.73 16.25 3.25
CA VAL A 217 3.45 15.66 2.82
C VAL A 217 2.83 16.55 1.75
N ALA A 218 2.78 17.86 1.99
CA ALA A 218 2.28 18.83 1.02
C ALA A 218 3.08 18.80 -0.28
N LYS A 219 4.42 18.77 -0.20
CA LYS A 219 5.31 18.71 -1.35
C LYS A 219 5.10 17.45 -2.18
N GLU A 220 5.02 16.28 -1.54
CA GLU A 220 4.80 15.00 -2.24
C GLU A 220 3.41 14.97 -2.88
N ALA A 221 2.37 15.44 -2.18
CA ALA A 221 1.01 15.51 -2.72
C ALA A 221 0.90 16.48 -3.92
N LEU A 222 1.50 17.66 -3.84
CA LEU A 222 1.57 18.62 -4.94
C LEU A 222 2.35 18.07 -6.14
N ALA A 223 3.46 17.37 -5.88
CA ALA A 223 4.26 16.75 -6.93
C ALA A 223 3.47 15.68 -7.69
N PHE A 224 2.72 14.83 -6.98
CA PHE A 224 1.91 13.81 -7.61
C PHE A 224 0.66 14.37 -8.29
N ALA A 225 -0.12 15.20 -7.59
CA ALA A 225 -1.36 15.77 -8.14
C ALA A 225 -1.12 16.68 -9.36
N GLY A 226 0.03 17.35 -9.41
CA GLY A 226 0.41 18.24 -10.51
C GLY A 226 1.34 17.60 -11.55
N CYS A 227 1.53 16.27 -11.54
CA CYS A 227 2.36 15.63 -12.55
C CYS A 227 1.62 15.51 -13.89
N GLN A 228 2.37 15.48 -14.99
CA GLN A 228 1.81 15.40 -16.34
C GLN A 228 0.87 14.20 -16.52
N PHE A 229 1.15 13.07 -15.85
CA PHE A 229 0.28 11.90 -15.89
C PHE A 229 -1.13 12.21 -15.36
N ILE A 230 -1.26 12.91 -14.22
CA ILE A 230 -2.56 13.29 -13.66
C ILE A 230 -3.27 14.31 -14.55
N LEU A 231 -2.55 15.33 -15.01
CA LEU A 231 -3.10 16.38 -15.85
C LEU A 231 -3.66 15.82 -17.17
N VAL A 232 -2.91 14.98 -17.87
CA VAL A 232 -3.32 14.43 -19.17
C VAL A 232 -4.42 13.37 -19.04
N HIS A 233 -4.38 12.49 -18.04
CA HIS A 233 -5.27 11.31 -18.00
C HIS A 233 -6.48 11.42 -17.08
N PHE A 234 -6.55 12.46 -16.24
CA PHE A 234 -7.67 12.61 -15.30
C PHE A 234 -8.25 14.02 -15.31
N VAL A 235 -7.43 15.05 -15.46
CA VAL A 235 -7.92 16.44 -15.49
C VAL A 235 -8.60 16.77 -16.81
N GLN A 236 -7.95 16.51 -17.95
CA GLN A 236 -8.53 16.78 -19.28
C GLN A 236 -9.83 16.03 -19.55
N ASP A 237 -10.01 14.87 -18.91
CA ASP A 237 -11.17 14.00 -19.15
C ASP A 237 -12.32 14.26 -18.16
N SER A 238 -12.14 15.10 -17.13
CA SER A 238 -13.14 15.27 -16.06
C SER A 238 -13.16 16.67 -15.47
N HIS A 239 -14.26 17.38 -15.72
CA HIS A 239 -14.54 18.70 -15.14
C HIS A 239 -14.57 18.70 -13.61
N ASP A 240 -15.09 17.64 -12.99
CA ASP A 240 -15.12 17.51 -11.53
C ASP A 240 -13.71 17.40 -10.94
N VAL A 241 -12.85 16.59 -11.56
CA VAL A 241 -11.44 16.44 -11.14
C VAL A 241 -10.69 17.75 -11.36
N TYR A 242 -10.86 18.39 -12.52
CA TYR A 242 -10.28 19.69 -12.82
C TYR A 242 -10.65 20.73 -11.76
N THR A 243 -11.94 20.85 -11.45
CA THR A 243 -12.46 21.82 -10.47
C THR A 243 -11.91 21.56 -9.08
N MET A 244 -11.86 20.29 -8.66
CA MET A 244 -11.32 19.90 -7.35
C MET A 244 -9.83 20.22 -7.22
N LEU A 245 -9.02 19.84 -8.22
CA LEU A 245 -7.57 20.02 -8.18
C LEU A 245 -7.17 21.49 -8.35
N SER A 246 -7.75 22.20 -9.30
CA SER A 246 -7.49 23.64 -9.49
C SER A 246 -7.86 24.44 -8.25
N GLY A 247 -9.02 24.15 -7.63
CA GLY A 247 -9.43 24.73 -6.36
C GLY A 247 -8.46 24.40 -5.21
N ALA A 248 -7.97 23.16 -5.14
CA ALA A 248 -7.00 22.75 -4.12
C ALA A 248 -5.63 23.42 -4.29
N PHE A 249 -5.11 23.52 -5.52
CA PHE A 249 -3.87 24.23 -5.82
C PHE A 249 -3.98 25.72 -5.49
N TYR A 250 -5.08 26.37 -5.91
CA TYR A 250 -5.33 27.77 -5.61
C TYR A 250 -5.43 28.02 -4.10
N LYS A 251 -6.23 27.21 -3.39
CA LYS A 251 -6.36 27.35 -1.93
C LYS A 251 -5.01 27.20 -1.23
N THR A 252 -4.23 26.19 -1.62
CA THR A 252 -2.92 25.92 -1.03
C THR A 252 -1.93 27.05 -1.31
N SER A 253 -1.94 27.63 -2.51
CA SER A 253 -1.07 28.76 -2.87
C SER A 253 -1.35 30.03 -2.05
N LYS A 254 -2.59 30.22 -1.60
CA LYS A 254 -2.98 31.37 -0.78
C LYS A 254 -2.85 31.16 0.72
N THR A 255 -3.09 29.94 1.21
CA THR A 255 -3.31 29.70 2.65
C THR A 255 -2.24 28.87 3.34
N HIS A 256 -1.37 28.17 2.59
CA HIS A 256 -0.33 27.36 3.22
C HIS A 256 0.71 28.26 3.92
N TRP A 257 1.13 27.90 5.13
CA TRP A 257 2.00 28.74 5.95
C TRP A 257 3.43 28.86 5.39
N HIS A 258 3.92 27.83 4.71
CA HIS A 258 5.28 27.77 4.16
C HIS A 258 5.37 28.32 2.73
N GLU A 259 6.27 29.27 2.48
CA GLU A 259 6.44 29.95 1.19
C GLU A 259 6.68 28.98 0.03
N SER A 260 7.65 28.05 0.14
CA SER A 260 7.98 27.18 -0.99
C SER A 260 6.81 26.28 -1.43
N ILE A 261 5.91 25.95 -0.51
CA ILE A 261 4.69 25.18 -0.81
C ILE A 261 3.69 26.08 -1.52
N ARG A 262 3.56 27.35 -1.10
CA ARG A 262 2.73 28.32 -1.80
C ARG A 262 3.21 28.54 -3.23
N THR A 263 4.52 28.75 -3.42
CA THR A 263 5.13 28.92 -4.75
C THR A 263 4.89 27.68 -5.62
N LEU A 264 5.15 26.48 -5.10
CA LEU A 264 4.92 25.24 -5.84
C LEU A 264 3.44 25.06 -6.21
N ALA A 265 2.53 25.35 -5.28
CA ALA A 265 1.09 25.26 -5.53
C ALA A 265 0.61 26.32 -6.53
N ALA A 266 1.19 27.51 -6.55
CA ALA A 266 0.92 28.52 -7.57
C ALA A 266 1.36 28.03 -8.95
N THR A 267 2.57 27.48 -9.08
CA THR A 267 3.03 26.87 -10.33
C THR A 267 2.10 25.74 -10.77
N ARG A 268 1.69 24.83 -9.87
CA ARG A 268 0.74 23.76 -10.21
C ARG A 268 -0.65 24.29 -10.58
N PHE A 269 -1.07 25.41 -10.00
CA PHE A 269 -2.30 26.08 -10.38
C PHE A 269 -2.21 26.63 -11.80
N ASP A 270 -1.09 27.28 -12.16
CA ASP A 270 -0.90 27.77 -13.53
C ASP A 270 -0.83 26.59 -14.52
N ASP A 271 -0.06 25.54 -14.19
CA ASP A 271 0.07 24.33 -15.02
C ASP A 271 -1.29 23.69 -15.34
N ILE A 272 -2.23 23.62 -14.38
CA ILE A 272 -3.52 22.94 -14.59
C ILE A 272 -4.47 23.73 -15.49
N LEU A 273 -4.31 25.06 -15.63
CA LEU A 273 -5.20 25.89 -16.44
C LEU A 273 -5.13 25.51 -17.94
N ASP A 274 -3.98 25.04 -18.39
CA ASP A 274 -3.77 24.56 -19.76
C ASP A 274 -4.51 23.24 -20.06
N PHE A 275 -5.03 22.58 -19.03
CA PHE A 275 -5.72 21.28 -19.11
C PHE A 275 -7.21 21.37 -18.78
N ALA A 276 -7.79 22.59 -18.79
CA ALA A 276 -9.23 22.76 -18.61
C ALA A 276 -10.01 22.00 -19.71
N PRO A 277 -11.00 21.16 -19.33
CA PRO A 277 -11.80 20.37 -20.28
C PRO A 277 -12.84 21.18 -21.05
#